data_AF-A0A518BK02-F1
#
_entry.id   AF-A0A518BK02-F1
#
_cell.length_a   1.000
_cell.length_b   1.000
_cell.length_c   1.000
_cell.angle_alpha   90.00
_cell.angle_beta   90.00
_cell.angle_gamma   90.00
#
_symmetry.space_group_name_H-M   'P 1'
#
loop_
_entity.id
_entity.type
_entity.pdbx_description
1 polymer ?
#
loop_
_entity_poly.entity_id
_entity_poly.type
_entity_poly.pdbx_seq_one_letter_code
_entity_poly.pdbx_strand_id
1 'polypeptide(L)'
;MNEIEMRLSSGRSTGSEVLRANSVDRRRRAHPRSDSIAGPATRARRIASSLAVPMAVPLAMLTAVPLAAAAQEPPTLLASTTGDAGAVVAGLPDLDDSSILRLRENAEPLPFLLEGSWRGMANFAPGDVDGLALRPGYPSYSAGALAFSLLSNEQGFLDGDVLGLAPGGGVEILITEESIAAALGLPGVGIDLDAIAFDEAGQLVFSLQSDQSASVLGDLSNGDVLRLDAGGGVTRLATEADVDAALEQATALSVGVGDVQGVAVVAGELWVVVQGPGSMDGGVLALGANARVVADEVTLGLAGEELDALAVVSDGTEPLSLWVDAPGAEGMGSCRAGTPFGPGVVVASGAAGWESASYAAGVGAWYVDPLDPVLSALLGTGGGYVVFGADGSFDSPFSLPTSGAGLGWDGASGWTFQVLDLTSLRLSAPYRRDL
;
A
#
# COMPACT_ATOMS: atom_id res chain seq x y z
N MET A 1 50.69 13.81 30.28
CA MET A 1 49.91 14.34 31.41
C MET A 1 48.48 14.49 30.92
N ASN A 2 47.51 13.61 31.16
CA ASN A 2 47.39 12.40 31.98
C ASN A 2 46.56 11.38 31.19
N GLU A 3 47.00 10.12 31.22
CA GLU A 3 46.19 8.94 30.93
C GLU A 3 45.16 8.75 32.04
N ILE A 4 43.92 8.34 31.71
CA ILE A 4 43.16 7.36 32.52
C ILE A 4 42.31 6.51 31.57
N GLU A 5 42.62 5.22 31.58
CA GLU A 5 41.91 4.09 30.98
C GLU A 5 40.48 3.93 31.52
N MET A 6 39.55 3.43 30.71
CA MET A 6 38.42 2.67 31.25
C MET A 6 38.12 1.41 30.44
N ARG A 7 37.99 0.33 31.20
CA ARG A 7 38.16 -1.08 30.84
C ARG A 7 36.95 -1.67 30.11
N LEU A 8 37.26 -2.48 29.11
CA LEU A 8 36.41 -3.57 28.62
C LEU A 8 36.37 -4.69 29.67
N SER A 9 35.19 -5.12 30.10
CA SER A 9 35.00 -6.35 30.87
C SER A 9 34.25 -7.39 30.05
N SER A 10 35.01 -8.36 29.54
CA SER A 10 34.52 -9.61 28.95
C SER A 10 34.01 -10.56 30.04
N GLY A 11 32.71 -10.85 30.04
CA GLY A 11 32.13 -11.92 30.85
C GLY A 11 31.96 -13.21 30.05
N ARG A 12 32.94 -14.12 30.15
CA ARG A 12 32.76 -15.53 29.79
C ARG A 12 31.98 -16.22 30.92
N SER A 13 30.83 -16.81 30.60
CA SER A 13 30.18 -17.83 31.44
C SER A 13 30.30 -19.18 30.75
N THR A 14 30.95 -20.10 31.44
CA THR A 14 31.15 -21.51 31.09
C THR A 14 30.23 -22.39 31.94
N GLY A 15 29.66 -23.41 31.31
CA GLY A 15 29.10 -24.61 31.95
C GLY A 15 27.59 -24.55 32.19
N SER A 16 26.83 -25.64 32.13
CA SER A 16 27.01 -27.00 31.62
C SER A 16 25.67 -27.72 31.83
N GLU A 17 25.29 -28.55 30.87
CA GLU A 17 24.55 -29.80 31.06
C GLU A 17 23.08 -29.84 31.54
N VAL A 18 22.45 -30.89 31.00
CA VAL A 18 21.26 -31.63 31.46
C VAL A 18 19.89 -31.10 30.98
N LEU A 19 19.39 -31.66 29.87
CA LEU A 19 18.27 -32.60 29.93
C LEU A 19 18.10 -33.37 28.61
N ARG A 20 18.13 -34.69 28.75
CA ARG A 20 17.91 -35.70 27.72
C ARG A 20 16.42 -35.90 27.46
N ALA A 21 16.16 -36.37 26.25
CA ALA A 21 15.14 -37.34 25.83
C ALA A 21 13.67 -36.89 25.81
N ASN A 22 13.08 -36.93 24.61
CA ASN A 22 11.96 -37.84 24.32
C ASN A 22 11.79 -38.00 22.81
N SER A 23 12.37 -39.08 22.27
CA SER A 23 11.99 -39.68 21.00
C SER A 23 10.75 -40.55 21.23
N VAL A 24 9.59 -40.11 20.75
CA VAL A 24 8.37 -40.93 20.71
C VAL A 24 8.02 -41.25 19.27
N ASP A 25 8.54 -42.41 18.88
CA ASP A 25 7.94 -43.45 18.05
C ASP A 25 6.43 -43.23 17.72
N ARG A 26 6.12 -42.69 16.54
CA ARG A 26 4.77 -42.77 15.96
C ARG A 26 4.74 -43.78 14.82
N ARG A 27 4.30 -44.96 15.22
CA ARG A 27 3.98 -46.14 14.42
C ARG A 27 3.04 -45.85 13.27
N ARG A 28 3.43 -46.39 12.12
CA ARG A 28 2.60 -46.79 10.99
C ARG A 28 1.28 -47.43 11.46
N ARG A 29 0.15 -46.92 10.97
CA ARG A 29 -1.08 -47.71 10.81
C ARG A 29 -1.57 -47.59 9.38
N ALA A 30 -1.46 -48.72 8.68
CA ALA A 30 -2.14 -48.98 7.43
C ALA A 30 -3.66 -48.93 7.64
N HIS A 31 -4.38 -48.33 6.69
CA HIS A 31 -5.81 -48.52 6.52
C HIS A 31 -6.06 -49.50 5.36
N PRO A 32 -6.97 -50.47 5.53
CA PRO A 32 -7.26 -51.45 4.51
C PRO A 32 -8.20 -50.90 3.43
N ARG A 33 -7.96 -51.39 2.21
CA ARG A 33 -8.87 -51.34 1.07
C ARG A 33 -10.22 -51.95 1.46
N SER A 34 -11.30 -51.32 1.01
CA SER A 34 -12.60 -51.98 0.87
C SER A 34 -13.05 -51.83 -0.58
N ASP A 35 -13.31 -52.99 -1.18
CA ASP A 35 -13.78 -53.17 -2.55
C ASP A 35 -15.31 -52.98 -2.63
N SER A 36 -15.71 -52.50 -3.81
CA SER A 36 -16.89 -52.89 -4.58
C SER A 36 -18.26 -53.00 -3.90
N ILE A 37 -19.20 -52.12 -4.30
CA ILE A 37 -20.55 -52.55 -4.70
C ILE A 37 -20.94 -51.80 -5.97
N ALA A 38 -21.23 -52.57 -7.02
CA ALA A 38 -21.76 -52.12 -8.30
C ALA A 38 -23.29 -52.26 -8.34
N GLY A 39 -23.94 -51.25 -8.95
CA GLY A 39 -25.21 -51.35 -9.69
C GLY A 39 -26.51 -51.07 -8.92
N PRO A 40 -27.65 -50.83 -9.61
CA PRO A 40 -27.86 -50.76 -11.06
C PRO A 40 -28.55 -49.48 -11.57
N ALA A 41 -28.45 -49.30 -12.89
CA ALA A 41 -29.15 -48.32 -13.70
C ALA A 41 -30.69 -48.48 -13.64
N THR A 42 -31.43 -47.35 -13.63
CA THR A 42 -32.84 -47.34 -14.01
C THR A 42 -33.17 -46.19 -14.96
N ARG A 43 -33.85 -46.59 -16.04
CA ARG A 43 -34.35 -45.88 -17.21
C ARG A 43 -35.23 -44.64 -16.96
N ALA A 44 -35.02 -43.67 -17.86
CA ALA A 44 -36.01 -42.99 -18.73
C ALA A 44 -37.17 -42.18 -18.12
N ARG A 45 -37.28 -40.92 -18.56
CA ARG A 45 -38.46 -40.45 -19.34
C ARG A 45 -38.19 -39.14 -20.08
N ARG A 46 -38.49 -39.20 -21.39
CA ARG A 46 -38.74 -38.06 -22.28
C ARG A 46 -40.06 -37.39 -21.91
N ILE A 47 -40.08 -36.06 -21.89
CA ILE A 47 -41.23 -35.19 -22.23
C ILE A 47 -40.59 -34.00 -22.97
N ALA A 48 -40.55 -33.97 -24.31
CA ALA A 48 -41.60 -33.47 -25.20
C ALA A 48 -42.00 -32.00 -24.95
N SER A 49 -41.29 -31.09 -25.64
CA SER A 49 -41.81 -30.04 -26.53
C SER A 49 -42.98 -29.16 -26.08
N SER A 50 -42.75 -27.83 -26.00
CA SER A 50 -43.70 -26.83 -26.51
C SER A 50 -43.06 -25.45 -26.78
N LEU A 51 -43.26 -24.99 -28.02
CA LEU A 51 -43.52 -23.60 -28.45
C LEU A 51 -42.37 -22.58 -28.42
N ALA A 52 -41.62 -22.55 -29.52
CA ALA A 52 -40.93 -21.34 -29.97
C ALA A 52 -41.93 -20.42 -30.72
N VAL A 53 -42.13 -19.21 -30.21
CA VAL A 53 -42.82 -18.11 -30.90
C VAL A 53 -41.75 -17.25 -31.55
N PRO A 54 -41.78 -17.01 -32.88
CA PRO A 54 -40.87 -16.05 -33.49
C PRO A 54 -41.41 -14.63 -33.23
N MET A 55 -40.85 -13.93 -32.24
CA MET A 55 -40.95 -12.48 -32.19
C MET A 55 -39.99 -11.89 -33.23
N ALA A 56 -40.55 -11.42 -34.34
CA ALA A 56 -39.84 -10.50 -35.23
C ALA A 56 -39.68 -9.16 -34.50
N VAL A 57 -38.49 -8.92 -33.93
CA VAL A 57 -38.11 -7.60 -33.43
C VAL A 57 -37.74 -6.73 -34.63
N PRO A 58 -38.34 -5.54 -34.81
CA PRO A 58 -37.91 -4.63 -35.84
C PRO A 58 -36.51 -4.11 -35.47
N LEU A 59 -35.56 -4.37 -36.36
CA LEU A 59 -34.21 -3.82 -36.33
C LEU A 59 -34.30 -2.31 -36.59
N ALA A 60 -34.65 -1.55 -35.55
CA ALA A 60 -34.55 -0.10 -35.56
C ALA A 60 -33.06 0.25 -35.68
N MET A 61 -32.73 1.00 -36.72
CA MET A 61 -31.40 1.55 -36.94
C MET A 61 -30.99 2.40 -35.73
N LEU A 62 -30.16 1.84 -34.85
CA LEU A 62 -29.31 2.62 -33.96
C LEU A 62 -28.30 3.34 -34.84
N THR A 63 -28.60 4.59 -35.18
CA THR A 63 -27.54 5.56 -35.51
C THR A 63 -26.70 5.69 -34.25
N ALA A 64 -25.46 5.19 -34.30
CA ALA A 64 -24.48 5.40 -33.25
C ALA A 64 -24.37 6.91 -33.00
N VAL A 65 -24.90 7.36 -31.86
CA VAL A 65 -24.50 8.64 -31.29
C VAL A 65 -23.00 8.48 -31.06
N PRO A 66 -22.13 9.37 -31.59
CA PRO A 66 -20.74 9.33 -31.21
C PRO A 66 -20.73 9.48 -29.69
N LEU A 67 -20.34 8.42 -28.97
CA LEU A 67 -19.94 8.55 -27.59
C LEU A 67 -18.84 9.61 -27.62
N ALA A 68 -19.15 10.81 -27.14
CA ALA A 68 -18.10 11.68 -26.66
C ALA A 68 -17.29 10.81 -25.69
N ALA A 69 -16.00 10.63 -25.96
CA ALA A 69 -15.10 10.01 -25.01
C ALA A 69 -15.36 10.73 -23.68
N ALA A 70 -15.98 10.03 -22.73
CA ALA A 70 -16.16 10.57 -21.40
C ALA A 70 -14.75 10.96 -20.95
N ALA A 71 -14.57 12.23 -20.58
CA ALA A 71 -13.29 12.67 -20.04
C ALA A 71 -12.99 11.72 -18.87
N GLN A 72 -11.94 10.92 -19.04
CA GLN A 72 -11.50 10.00 -18.01
C GLN A 72 -11.08 10.87 -16.84
N GLU A 73 -11.69 10.66 -15.67
CA GLU A 73 -11.30 11.41 -14.48
C GLU A 73 -9.79 11.20 -14.25
N PRO A 74 -9.06 12.25 -13.83
CA PRO A 74 -7.65 12.10 -13.48
C PRO A 74 -7.53 11.03 -12.39
N PRO A 75 -6.50 10.16 -12.45
CA PRO A 75 -6.34 9.11 -11.47
C PRO A 75 -6.07 9.70 -10.09
N THR A 76 -6.35 8.89 -9.06
CA THR A 76 -5.92 9.20 -7.70
C THR A 76 -4.50 8.70 -7.51
N LEU A 77 -3.62 9.57 -7.03
CA LEU A 77 -2.24 9.24 -6.69
C LEU A 77 -2.14 9.00 -5.18
N LEU A 78 -1.27 8.07 -4.80
CA LEU A 78 -0.78 7.90 -3.43
C LEU A 78 0.69 8.28 -3.42
N ALA A 79 1.13 9.04 -2.43
CA ALA A 79 2.51 9.50 -2.38
C ALA A 79 2.99 9.79 -0.95
N SER A 80 4.28 9.65 -0.71
CA SER A 80 5.04 10.29 0.37
C SER A 80 5.71 11.57 -0.16
N THR A 81 6.28 12.38 0.73
CA THR A 81 6.88 13.68 0.41
C THR A 81 8.13 13.92 1.22
N THR A 82 9.19 14.48 0.63
CA THR A 82 10.53 14.79 1.23
C THR A 82 10.58 15.56 2.55
N GLY A 83 9.44 16.02 3.03
CA GLY A 83 9.33 16.86 4.18
C GLY A 83 7.94 16.85 4.78
N ASP A 84 7.85 17.53 5.92
CA ASP A 84 6.60 17.69 6.64
C ASP A 84 5.62 18.57 5.84
N ALA A 85 4.70 17.94 5.11
CA ALA A 85 3.57 18.60 4.45
C ALA A 85 2.54 19.22 5.44
N GLY A 86 2.85 19.27 6.74
CA GLY A 86 1.97 19.66 7.86
C GLY A 86 1.34 21.06 7.79
N ALA A 87 1.66 21.89 6.80
CA ALA A 87 1.04 23.20 6.59
C ALA A 87 -0.01 23.26 5.46
N VAL A 88 -0.25 22.18 4.72
CA VAL A 88 -0.98 22.25 3.44
C VAL A 88 -2.50 22.44 3.63
N VAL A 89 -3.13 21.79 4.63
CA VAL A 89 -4.59 21.87 4.83
C VAL A 89 -4.98 22.02 6.30
N ALA A 90 -5.76 23.05 6.60
CA ALA A 90 -6.27 23.30 7.95
C ALA A 90 -7.19 22.16 8.43
N GLY A 91 -6.88 21.61 9.62
CA GLY A 91 -7.68 20.55 10.25
C GLY A 91 -7.30 19.12 9.86
N LEU A 92 -6.21 18.94 9.11
CA LEU A 92 -5.50 17.66 9.04
C LEU A 92 -4.52 17.52 10.22
N PRO A 93 -4.17 16.28 10.61
CA PRO A 93 -3.03 16.05 11.49
C PRO A 93 -1.74 16.51 10.82
N ASP A 94 -0.68 16.65 11.61
CA ASP A 94 0.67 16.87 11.06
C ASP A 94 0.98 15.71 10.10
N LEU A 95 1.38 16.08 8.88
CA LEU A 95 1.76 15.15 7.82
C LEU A 95 3.28 15.16 7.78
N ASP A 96 3.89 14.08 8.24
CA ASP A 96 5.32 13.84 8.17
C ASP A 96 5.67 13.07 6.90
N ASP A 97 6.96 12.89 6.65
CA ASP A 97 7.48 12.17 5.47
C ASP A 97 6.97 10.71 5.38
N SER A 98 6.81 10.08 6.54
CA SER A 98 6.24 8.73 6.65
C SER A 98 4.76 8.63 6.23
N SER A 99 4.07 9.77 6.12
CA SER A 99 2.65 9.83 5.81
C SER A 99 2.42 9.58 4.33
N ILE A 100 1.50 8.67 4.02
CA ILE A 100 1.05 8.47 2.65
C ILE A 100 -0.14 9.38 2.42
N LEU A 101 0.02 10.33 1.52
CA LEU A 101 -1.00 11.26 1.06
C LEU A 101 -1.76 10.69 -0.13
N ARG A 102 -2.98 11.17 -0.27
CA ARG A 102 -3.84 10.98 -1.42
C ARG A 102 -3.92 12.29 -2.17
N LEU A 103 -3.51 12.25 -3.44
CA LEU A 103 -3.44 13.43 -4.30
C LEU A 103 -4.35 13.25 -5.52
N ARG A 104 -5.00 14.35 -5.90
CA ARG A 104 -5.74 14.48 -7.16
C ARG A 104 -5.49 15.88 -7.70
N GLU A 105 -5.36 16.01 -9.00
CA GLU A 105 -5.23 17.33 -9.64
C GLU A 105 -6.37 18.26 -9.21
N ASN A 106 -6.00 19.47 -8.79
CA ASN A 106 -6.87 20.55 -8.36
C ASN A 106 -7.77 20.21 -7.15
N ALA A 107 -7.37 19.23 -6.34
CA ALA A 107 -8.01 18.90 -5.08
C ALA A 107 -7.03 19.09 -3.92
N GLU A 108 -7.59 19.25 -2.71
CA GLU A 108 -6.76 19.29 -1.50
C GLU A 108 -6.15 17.90 -1.24
N PRO A 109 -4.85 17.83 -0.91
CA PRO A 109 -4.22 16.62 -0.39
C PRO A 109 -4.96 16.11 0.85
N LEU A 110 -5.12 14.79 0.94
CA LEU A 110 -5.77 14.16 2.08
C LEU A 110 -4.90 13.00 2.59
N PRO A 111 -4.82 12.77 3.91
CA PRO A 111 -4.02 11.67 4.42
C PRO A 111 -4.65 10.35 3.98
N PHE A 112 -3.86 9.34 3.66
CA PHE A 112 -4.30 7.96 3.51
C PHE A 112 -3.76 7.11 4.65
N LEU A 113 -2.44 7.12 4.84
CA LEU A 113 -1.76 6.55 6.00
C LEU A 113 -1.02 7.63 6.77
N LEU A 114 -0.99 7.46 8.08
CA LEU A 114 -0.28 8.31 9.03
C LEU A 114 0.52 7.40 9.97
N GLU A 115 1.37 7.97 10.82
CA GLU A 115 2.11 7.23 11.86
C GLU A 115 1.20 6.27 12.67
N GLY A 116 0.05 6.76 13.13
CA GLY A 116 -0.92 5.92 13.84
C GLY A 116 -1.45 4.76 13.00
N SER A 117 -1.53 4.93 11.68
CA SER A 117 -1.94 3.85 10.78
C SER A 117 -0.89 2.76 10.66
N TRP A 118 0.34 3.18 10.48
CA TRP A 118 1.50 2.31 10.46
C TRP A 118 1.64 1.49 11.77
N ARG A 119 1.50 2.15 12.93
CA ARG A 119 1.45 1.48 14.24
C ARG A 119 0.30 0.47 14.34
N GLY A 120 -0.87 0.79 13.80
CA GLY A 120 -2.04 -0.10 13.80
C GLY A 120 -1.85 -1.36 12.96
N MET A 121 -1.19 -1.25 11.80
CA MET A 121 -0.96 -2.38 10.89
C MET A 121 0.22 -3.22 11.31
N ALA A 122 1.33 -2.57 11.64
CA ALA A 122 2.64 -3.19 11.60
C ALA A 122 3.51 -2.94 12.81
N ASN A 123 3.08 -2.10 13.77
CA ASN A 123 3.91 -1.67 14.89
C ASN A 123 5.22 -0.96 14.51
N PHE A 124 5.26 -0.52 13.28
CA PHE A 124 6.41 0.00 12.62
C PHE A 124 5.87 1.19 11.86
N ALA A 125 6.32 2.39 12.23
CA ALA A 125 6.16 3.59 11.42
C ALA A 125 7.52 3.83 10.76
N PRO A 126 7.60 3.80 9.42
CA PRO A 126 8.84 4.13 8.74
C PRO A 126 9.25 5.56 9.09
N GLY A 127 10.55 5.83 9.17
CA GLY A 127 11.03 7.21 9.21
C GLY A 127 10.69 7.96 7.92
N ASP A 128 10.75 7.23 6.80
CA ASP A 128 10.64 7.74 5.43
C ASP A 128 10.23 6.61 4.47
N VAL A 129 9.56 6.95 3.37
CA VAL A 129 9.14 6.05 2.30
C VAL A 129 9.66 6.55 0.95
N ASP A 130 10.80 6.03 0.50
CA ASP A 130 11.42 6.33 -0.81
C ASP A 130 10.78 5.60 -1.99
N GLY A 131 9.97 4.58 -1.72
CA GLY A 131 9.36 3.78 -2.77
C GLY A 131 7.98 3.37 -2.36
N LEU A 132 7.01 3.47 -3.27
CA LEU A 132 5.62 3.15 -2.99
C LEU A 132 4.98 2.50 -4.20
N ALA A 133 4.39 1.32 -3.99
CA ALA A 133 3.70 0.58 -5.04
C ALA A 133 2.42 -0.07 -4.51
N LEU A 134 1.56 -0.47 -5.46
CA LEU A 134 0.40 -1.33 -5.18
C LEU A 134 0.69 -2.74 -5.69
N ARG A 135 0.63 -3.71 -4.77
CA ARG A 135 0.82 -5.14 -5.02
C ARG A 135 -0.28 -5.67 -5.94
N PRO A 136 0.08 -6.45 -6.97
CA PRO A 136 -0.88 -7.17 -7.80
C PRO A 136 -1.72 -8.13 -6.96
N GLY A 137 -3.00 -8.28 -7.32
CA GLY A 137 -3.92 -9.21 -6.68
C GLY A 137 -4.59 -8.70 -5.40
N TYR A 138 -4.30 -7.46 -4.99
CA TYR A 138 -4.98 -6.76 -3.90
C TYR A 138 -5.86 -5.63 -4.44
N PRO A 139 -6.94 -5.24 -3.75
CA PRO A 139 -7.68 -4.04 -4.08
C PRO A 139 -6.76 -2.81 -3.94
N SER A 140 -6.65 -1.99 -4.98
CA SER A 140 -5.75 -0.81 -5.08
C SER A 140 -5.95 0.23 -3.98
N TYR A 141 -7.13 0.27 -3.37
CA TYR A 141 -7.48 1.18 -2.28
C TYR A 141 -7.26 0.59 -0.88
N SER A 142 -6.83 -0.67 -0.78
CA SER A 142 -6.61 -1.33 0.51
C SER A 142 -5.19 -1.06 1.00
N ALA A 143 -5.04 -0.75 2.29
CA ALA A 143 -3.72 -0.60 2.89
C ALA A 143 -2.85 -1.87 2.74
N GLY A 144 -3.46 -3.06 2.75
CA GLY A 144 -2.75 -4.33 2.52
C GLY A 144 -2.18 -4.51 1.11
N ALA A 145 -2.60 -3.67 0.16
CA ALA A 145 -2.03 -3.64 -1.18
C ALA A 145 -0.68 -2.90 -1.23
N LEU A 146 -0.32 -2.14 -0.21
CA LEU A 146 0.91 -1.36 -0.26
C LEU A 146 2.15 -2.26 -0.24
N ALA A 147 3.09 -1.90 -1.09
CA ALA A 147 4.49 -2.24 -0.98
C ALA A 147 5.30 -0.95 -0.93
N PHE A 148 6.43 -0.97 -0.23
CA PHE A 148 7.25 0.21 -0.05
C PHE A 148 8.74 -0.14 0.14
N SER A 149 9.64 0.80 -0.12
CA SER A 149 11.03 0.78 0.35
C SER A 149 11.25 1.92 1.34
N LEU A 150 12.42 1.95 1.99
CA LEU A 150 12.76 2.92 3.03
C LEU A 150 13.97 3.74 2.57
N LEU A 151 14.07 5.00 3.01
CA LEU A 151 15.27 5.82 2.81
C LEU A 151 16.52 5.24 3.46
N SER A 152 16.32 4.53 4.57
CA SER A 152 17.43 4.02 5.34
C SER A 152 17.12 2.68 6.00
N ASN A 153 18.19 1.98 6.36
CA ASN A 153 18.14 0.79 7.18
C ASN A 153 17.39 1.02 8.51
N GLU A 154 16.21 0.41 8.67
CA GLU A 154 15.37 0.55 9.87
C GLU A 154 14.84 -0.79 10.39
N GLN A 155 14.91 -0.97 11.72
CA GLN A 155 14.33 -2.11 12.43
C GLN A 155 14.72 -3.51 11.88
N GLY A 156 15.86 -3.59 11.18
CA GLY A 156 16.37 -4.81 10.59
C GLY A 156 15.98 -5.04 9.13
N PHE A 157 15.24 -4.11 8.53
CA PHE A 157 15.04 -4.01 7.08
C PHE A 157 16.13 -3.14 6.48
N LEU A 158 16.56 -3.49 5.27
CA LEU A 158 17.49 -2.68 4.49
C LEU A 158 16.70 -1.66 3.65
N ASP A 159 17.33 -0.54 3.32
CA ASP A 159 16.82 0.51 2.42
C ASP A 159 16.40 -0.05 1.06
N GLY A 160 17.15 -1.05 0.56
CA GLY A 160 16.85 -1.75 -0.68
C GLY A 160 15.79 -2.85 -0.64
N ASP A 161 15.25 -3.15 0.54
CA ASP A 161 14.20 -4.17 0.65
C ASP A 161 12.87 -3.62 0.12
N VAL A 162 12.20 -4.39 -0.72
CA VAL A 162 10.79 -4.13 -1.04
C VAL A 162 9.94 -4.80 0.03
N LEU A 163 9.35 -3.98 0.87
CA LEU A 163 8.54 -4.36 2.02
C LEU A 163 7.06 -4.39 1.66
N GLY A 164 6.29 -5.15 2.42
CA GLY A 164 4.83 -5.19 2.32
C GLY A 164 4.21 -5.52 3.66
N LEU A 165 2.89 -5.34 3.76
CA LEU A 165 2.16 -5.72 4.98
C LEU A 165 1.84 -7.21 4.98
N ALA A 166 2.23 -7.89 6.07
CA ALA A 166 2.06 -9.33 6.23
C ALA A 166 0.60 -9.71 6.58
N PRO A 167 0.06 -10.81 6.03
CA PRO A 167 -1.16 -11.43 6.56
C PRO A 167 -0.94 -11.86 8.01
N GLY A 168 -1.59 -11.18 8.95
CA GLY A 168 -1.39 -11.37 10.39
C GLY A 168 -0.95 -10.11 11.14
N GLY A 169 -0.67 -9.02 10.41
CA GLY A 169 -0.05 -7.82 10.96
C GLY A 169 1.48 -7.88 10.88
N GLY A 170 2.11 -6.71 10.92
CA GLY A 170 3.57 -6.58 10.73
C GLY A 170 3.99 -6.33 9.28
N VAL A 171 5.29 -6.19 9.09
CA VAL A 171 5.94 -6.02 7.79
C VAL A 171 6.61 -7.34 7.37
N GLU A 172 6.46 -7.70 6.09
CA GLU A 172 7.20 -8.79 5.43
C GLU A 172 8.10 -8.23 4.34
N ILE A 173 9.24 -8.89 4.10
CA ILE A 173 10.08 -8.61 2.93
C ILE A 173 9.50 -9.36 1.73
N LEU A 174 9.06 -8.62 0.71
CA LEU A 174 8.56 -9.18 -0.54
C LEU A 174 9.70 -9.53 -1.48
N ILE A 175 10.67 -8.63 -1.61
CA ILE A 175 11.88 -8.79 -2.41
C ILE A 175 13.04 -8.22 -1.60
N THR A 176 14.04 -9.04 -1.30
CA THR A 176 15.21 -8.60 -0.54
C THR A 176 16.14 -7.77 -1.41
N GLU A 177 16.82 -6.78 -0.85
CA GLU A 177 17.92 -6.06 -1.49
C GLU A 177 18.95 -7.00 -2.13
N GLU A 178 19.37 -8.05 -1.39
CA GLU A 178 20.37 -9.02 -1.87
C GLU A 178 19.92 -9.70 -3.19
N SER A 179 18.61 -9.92 -3.36
CA SER A 179 18.06 -10.52 -4.58
C SER A 179 18.12 -9.54 -5.76
N ILE A 180 17.88 -8.26 -5.51
CA ILE A 180 17.98 -7.19 -6.52
C ILE A 180 19.44 -7.01 -6.93
N ALA A 181 20.34 -6.89 -5.95
CA ALA A 181 21.79 -6.80 -6.15
C ALA A 181 22.32 -7.99 -6.95
N ALA A 182 21.90 -9.22 -6.62
CA ALA A 182 22.27 -10.42 -7.35
C ALA A 182 21.73 -10.41 -8.79
N ALA A 183 20.51 -9.96 -9.02
CA ALA A 183 19.90 -9.85 -10.35
C ALA A 183 20.62 -8.82 -11.23
N LEU A 184 21.14 -7.74 -10.64
CA LEU A 184 21.99 -6.74 -11.30
C LEU A 184 23.43 -7.24 -11.54
N GLY A 185 23.80 -8.41 -11.02
CA GLY A 185 25.18 -8.93 -11.07
C GLY A 185 26.16 -8.23 -10.13
N LEU A 186 25.63 -7.59 -9.09
CA LEU A 186 26.35 -6.83 -8.07
C LEU A 186 26.18 -7.48 -6.67
N PRO A 187 26.44 -8.79 -6.50
CA PRO A 187 26.15 -9.46 -5.22
C PRO A 187 26.99 -8.86 -4.08
N GLY A 188 26.32 -8.56 -2.96
CA GLY A 188 26.94 -7.97 -1.77
C GLY A 188 27.20 -6.46 -1.84
N VAL A 189 26.74 -5.80 -2.90
CA VAL A 189 26.65 -4.33 -2.97
C VAL A 189 25.31 -3.91 -2.37
N GLY A 190 25.33 -2.84 -1.57
CA GLY A 190 24.11 -2.21 -1.06
C GLY A 190 23.35 -1.55 -2.21
N ILE A 191 22.06 -1.84 -2.32
CA ILE A 191 21.20 -1.28 -3.37
C ILE A 191 20.11 -0.46 -2.69
N ASP A 192 20.08 0.84 -2.96
CA ASP A 192 19.05 1.73 -2.43
C ASP A 192 18.01 1.97 -3.54
N LEU A 193 16.72 1.89 -3.19
CA LEU A 193 15.61 2.03 -4.14
C LEU A 193 14.86 3.34 -3.93
N ASP A 194 14.92 4.23 -4.92
CA ASP A 194 14.22 5.53 -4.95
C ASP A 194 12.84 5.47 -5.62
N ALA A 195 12.51 4.34 -6.24
CA ALA A 195 11.20 4.19 -6.86
C ALA A 195 10.86 2.71 -7.01
N ILE A 196 9.62 2.34 -6.75
CA ILE A 196 9.10 1.01 -7.04
C ILE A 196 7.69 1.05 -7.64
N ALA A 197 7.38 0.08 -8.49
CA ALA A 197 6.05 -0.23 -9.00
C ALA A 197 5.93 -1.72 -9.31
N PHE A 198 4.70 -2.19 -9.51
CA PHE A 198 4.46 -3.48 -10.14
C PHE A 198 3.74 -3.28 -11.47
N ASP A 199 4.22 -3.94 -12.51
CA ASP A 199 3.52 -3.95 -13.81
C ASP A 199 2.33 -4.94 -13.82
N GLU A 200 1.59 -5.00 -14.92
CA GLU A 200 0.43 -5.88 -15.07
C GLU A 200 0.77 -7.38 -14.95
N ALA A 201 2.04 -7.75 -15.18
CA ALA A 201 2.55 -9.11 -15.00
C ALA A 201 3.05 -9.37 -13.56
N GLY A 202 2.99 -8.37 -12.69
CA GLY A 202 3.47 -8.39 -11.32
C GLY A 202 4.98 -8.39 -11.20
N GLN A 203 5.68 -7.88 -12.21
CA GLN A 203 7.13 -7.69 -12.18
C GLN A 203 7.45 -6.38 -11.49
N LEU A 204 8.51 -6.37 -10.68
CA LEU A 204 8.98 -5.15 -10.02
C LEU A 204 9.58 -4.23 -11.09
N VAL A 205 9.10 -3.01 -11.17
CA VAL A 205 9.70 -1.89 -11.89
C VAL A 205 10.29 -0.95 -10.85
N PHE A 206 11.52 -0.48 -11.03
CA PHE A 206 12.20 0.29 -10.00
C PHE A 206 13.25 1.26 -10.55
N SER A 207 13.62 2.24 -9.75
CA SER A 207 14.80 3.11 -9.95
C SER A 207 15.77 2.95 -8.78
N LEU A 208 17.01 3.39 -8.96
CA LEU A 208 18.07 3.29 -7.94
C LEU A 208 18.41 4.68 -7.42
N GLN A 209 18.75 4.80 -6.14
CA GLN A 209 19.19 6.09 -5.57
C GLN A 209 20.55 6.55 -6.07
N SER A 210 21.37 5.61 -6.54
CA SER A 210 22.75 5.89 -6.89
C SER A 210 23.22 5.13 -8.11
N ASP A 211 24.12 5.77 -8.85
CA ASP A 211 24.77 5.18 -10.01
C ASP A 211 25.44 3.86 -9.66
N GLN A 212 25.20 2.84 -10.49
CA GLN A 212 25.83 1.54 -10.35
C GLN A 212 26.72 1.25 -11.55
N SER A 213 28.02 1.11 -11.28
CA SER A 213 28.99 0.69 -12.30
C SER A 213 29.02 -0.83 -12.44
N ALA A 214 29.28 -1.31 -13.66
CA ALA A 214 29.55 -2.73 -13.94
C ALA A 214 28.40 -3.73 -13.62
N SER A 215 27.14 -3.30 -13.76
CA SER A 215 26.00 -4.24 -13.71
C SER A 215 25.96 -5.16 -14.96
N VAL A 216 25.10 -6.17 -14.94
CA VAL A 216 24.83 -7.02 -16.13
C VAL A 216 24.26 -6.26 -17.32
N LEU A 217 23.73 -5.05 -17.10
CA LEU A 217 23.19 -4.15 -18.14
C LEU A 217 24.20 -3.06 -18.56
N GLY A 218 25.40 -3.04 -17.98
CA GLY A 218 26.36 -1.94 -18.12
C GLY A 218 26.28 -0.96 -16.95
N ASP A 219 26.76 0.26 -17.15
CA ASP A 219 26.62 1.32 -16.16
C ASP A 219 25.15 1.77 -16.11
N LEU A 220 24.62 1.90 -14.90
CA LEU A 220 23.26 2.35 -14.58
C LEU A 220 23.33 3.71 -13.90
N SER A 221 22.53 4.66 -14.37
CA SER A 221 22.30 5.94 -13.67
C SER A 221 21.20 5.77 -12.61
N ASN A 222 21.19 6.64 -11.60
CA ASN A 222 20.08 6.74 -10.64
C ASN A 222 18.71 7.03 -11.31
N GLY A 223 18.69 7.81 -12.40
CA GLY A 223 17.48 8.04 -13.20
C GLY A 223 17.07 6.92 -14.18
N ASP A 224 17.74 5.76 -14.18
CA ASP A 224 17.37 4.63 -15.04
C ASP A 224 16.17 3.86 -14.47
N VAL A 225 15.14 3.62 -15.29
CA VAL A 225 14.02 2.75 -14.90
C VAL A 225 14.25 1.32 -15.33
N LEU A 226 14.29 0.42 -14.36
CA LEU A 226 14.60 -1.00 -14.52
C LEU A 226 13.37 -1.87 -14.26
N ARG A 227 13.42 -3.11 -14.73
CA ARG A 227 12.41 -4.13 -14.43
C ARG A 227 13.05 -5.46 -14.08
N LEU A 228 12.65 -6.04 -12.96
CA LEU A 228 13.05 -7.36 -12.48
C LEU A 228 11.95 -8.38 -12.79
N ASP A 229 12.27 -9.38 -13.60
CA ASP A 229 11.37 -10.50 -13.89
C ASP A 229 11.40 -11.58 -12.80
N ALA A 230 10.40 -12.47 -12.81
CA ALA A 230 10.28 -13.56 -11.84
C ALA A 230 11.41 -14.62 -11.93
N GLY A 231 12.19 -14.62 -13.01
CA GLY A 231 13.36 -15.47 -13.20
C GLY A 231 14.66 -14.86 -12.66
N GLY A 232 14.62 -13.63 -12.13
CA GLY A 232 15.79 -12.88 -11.68
C GLY A 232 16.52 -12.15 -12.81
N GLY A 233 15.92 -12.05 -14.00
CA GLY A 233 16.44 -11.24 -15.09
C GLY A 233 16.07 -9.77 -14.90
N VAL A 234 17.03 -8.87 -15.18
CA VAL A 234 16.78 -7.42 -15.17
C VAL A 234 16.82 -6.89 -16.60
N THR A 235 15.90 -5.98 -16.93
CA THR A 235 15.88 -5.23 -18.19
C THR A 235 15.76 -3.74 -17.92
N ARG A 236 16.47 -2.92 -18.68
CA ARG A 236 16.26 -1.46 -18.67
C ARG A 236 15.04 -1.10 -19.52
N LEU A 237 14.06 -0.40 -18.92
CA LEU A 237 12.85 0.08 -19.59
C LEU A 237 13.04 1.48 -20.17
N ALA A 238 13.73 2.36 -19.43
CA ALA A 238 14.10 3.70 -19.83
C ALA A 238 15.48 4.04 -19.26
N THR A 239 16.27 4.81 -19.99
CA THR A 239 17.48 5.45 -19.46
C THR A 239 17.14 6.81 -18.86
N GLU A 240 17.99 7.34 -17.98
CA GLU A 240 17.91 8.74 -17.52
C GLU A 240 17.81 9.72 -18.72
N ALA A 241 18.57 9.47 -19.78
CA ALA A 241 18.51 10.28 -21.02
C ALA A 241 17.15 10.20 -21.73
N ASP A 242 16.42 9.07 -21.63
CA ASP A 242 15.06 8.96 -22.14
C ASP A 242 14.08 9.79 -21.28
N VAL A 243 14.30 9.85 -19.97
CA VAL A 243 13.52 10.68 -19.03
C VAL A 243 13.76 12.17 -19.33
N ASP A 244 15.01 12.60 -19.47
CA ASP A 244 15.38 13.95 -19.89
C ASP A 244 14.71 14.36 -21.21
N ALA A 245 14.77 13.49 -22.22
CA ALA A 245 14.17 13.74 -23.52
C ALA A 245 12.64 13.85 -23.43
N ALA A 246 12.00 13.05 -22.59
CA ALA A 246 10.56 13.12 -22.34
C ALA A 246 10.17 14.41 -21.62
N LEU A 247 10.97 14.87 -20.64
CA LEU A 247 10.74 16.14 -19.95
C LEU A 247 10.90 17.32 -20.91
N GLU A 248 11.96 17.32 -21.73
CA GLU A 248 12.18 18.33 -22.75
C GLU A 248 11.03 18.36 -23.77
N GLN A 249 10.55 17.19 -24.21
CA GLN A 249 9.40 17.11 -25.11
C GLN A 249 8.12 17.67 -24.46
N ALA A 250 7.88 17.36 -23.18
CA ALA A 250 6.66 17.74 -22.48
C ALA A 250 6.61 19.24 -22.14
N THR A 251 7.76 19.85 -21.85
CA THR A 251 7.83 21.21 -21.27
C THR A 251 8.53 22.23 -22.18
N ALA A 252 9.23 21.76 -23.23
CA ALA A 252 10.19 22.54 -24.02
C ALA A 252 11.35 23.13 -23.19
N LEU A 253 11.62 22.57 -22.01
CA LEU A 253 12.75 22.94 -21.15
C LEU A 253 13.86 21.91 -21.30
N SER A 254 15.06 22.36 -21.64
CA SER A 254 16.26 21.51 -21.61
C SER A 254 16.92 21.64 -20.24
N VAL A 255 16.38 20.90 -19.29
CA VAL A 255 16.88 20.76 -17.92
C VAL A 255 17.18 19.28 -17.69
N GLY A 256 18.31 18.98 -17.06
CA GLY A 256 18.61 17.61 -16.65
C GLY A 256 17.75 17.22 -15.46
N VAL A 257 17.20 16.03 -15.51
CA VAL A 257 16.64 15.34 -14.35
C VAL A 257 17.80 14.92 -13.46
N GLY A 258 17.63 15.09 -12.15
CA GLY A 258 18.60 14.66 -11.16
C GLY A 258 18.38 13.22 -10.72
N ASP A 259 17.11 12.85 -10.50
CA ASP A 259 16.71 11.50 -10.09
C ASP A 259 15.26 11.15 -10.48
N VAL A 260 14.94 9.86 -10.41
CA VAL A 260 13.56 9.32 -10.49
C VAL A 260 13.16 8.81 -9.11
N GLN A 261 12.40 9.63 -8.38
CA GLN A 261 11.90 9.35 -7.01
C GLN A 261 10.53 8.65 -6.99
N GLY A 262 10.05 8.20 -8.14
CA GLY A 262 8.74 7.57 -8.20
C GLY A 262 8.49 6.96 -9.54
N VAL A 263 7.82 5.81 -9.55
CA VAL A 263 7.50 5.11 -10.80
C VAL A 263 6.13 4.49 -10.69
N ALA A 264 5.38 4.54 -11.78
CA ALA A 264 4.11 3.84 -11.89
C ALA A 264 3.93 3.30 -13.31
N VAL A 265 3.26 2.17 -13.44
CA VAL A 265 2.89 1.59 -14.73
C VAL A 265 1.38 1.66 -14.89
N VAL A 266 0.89 2.58 -15.72
CA VAL A 266 -0.54 2.87 -15.88
C VAL A 266 -0.97 2.51 -17.28
N ALA A 267 -1.77 1.44 -17.42
CA ALA A 267 -2.24 0.93 -18.71
C ALA A 267 -1.09 0.70 -19.72
N GLY A 268 0.04 0.20 -19.23
CA GLY A 268 1.26 -0.04 -20.01
C GLY A 268 2.11 1.20 -20.31
N GLU A 269 1.70 2.39 -19.88
CA GLU A 269 2.51 3.61 -19.93
C GLU A 269 3.36 3.74 -18.67
N LEU A 270 4.62 4.14 -18.82
CA LEU A 270 5.53 4.36 -17.71
C LEU A 270 5.44 5.81 -17.26
N TRP A 271 5.07 6.03 -16.00
CA TRP A 271 5.03 7.34 -15.37
C TRP A 271 6.15 7.41 -14.35
N VAL A 272 6.83 8.55 -14.27
CA VAL A 272 7.92 8.79 -13.33
C VAL A 272 7.69 10.10 -12.59
N VAL A 273 8.09 10.15 -11.32
CA VAL A 273 8.31 11.40 -10.60
C VAL A 273 9.74 11.81 -10.87
N VAL A 274 9.96 13.05 -11.27
CA VAL A 274 11.30 13.57 -11.55
C VAL A 274 11.70 14.57 -10.47
N GLN A 275 12.90 14.40 -9.94
CA GLN A 275 13.57 15.44 -9.17
C GLN A 275 14.43 16.26 -10.11
N GLY A 276 14.28 17.58 -10.12
CA GLY A 276 15.00 18.42 -11.07
C GLY A 276 14.77 19.91 -10.87
N PRO A 277 15.72 20.75 -11.30
CA PRO A 277 15.67 22.16 -10.99
C PRO A 277 14.45 22.84 -11.61
N GLY A 278 13.72 23.62 -10.79
CA GLY A 278 12.76 24.60 -11.26
C GLY A 278 11.31 24.23 -10.96
N SER A 279 10.41 24.55 -11.88
CA SER A 279 8.96 24.43 -11.65
C SER A 279 8.39 23.02 -11.90
N MET A 280 9.26 22.06 -12.22
CA MET A 280 8.88 20.68 -12.53
C MET A 280 9.46 19.68 -11.51
N ASP A 281 10.11 20.19 -10.47
CA ASP A 281 10.58 19.38 -9.34
C ASP A 281 9.38 18.69 -8.68
N GLY A 282 9.49 17.40 -8.39
CA GLY A 282 8.39 16.57 -7.87
C GLY A 282 7.21 16.37 -8.85
N GLY A 283 7.37 16.71 -10.14
CA GLY A 283 6.34 16.55 -11.15
C GLY A 283 6.20 15.11 -11.67
N VAL A 284 4.98 14.72 -12.05
CA VAL A 284 4.70 13.40 -12.64
C VAL A 284 4.76 13.49 -14.16
N LEU A 285 5.67 12.76 -14.79
CA LEU A 285 5.92 12.72 -16.22
C LEU A 285 5.52 11.34 -16.78
N ALA A 286 4.65 11.32 -17.79
CA ALA A 286 4.44 10.12 -18.60
C ALA A 286 5.51 10.04 -19.69
N LEU A 287 6.18 8.87 -19.78
CA LEU A 287 7.23 8.59 -20.74
C LEU A 287 6.68 7.97 -22.04
N GLY A 288 7.50 8.01 -23.10
CA GLY A 288 7.21 7.39 -24.40
C GLY A 288 6.92 8.39 -25.51
N ALA A 289 6.31 7.93 -26.60
CA ALA A 289 6.15 8.74 -27.82
C ALA A 289 5.30 10.01 -27.63
N ASN A 290 4.37 9.99 -26.67
CA ASN A 290 3.51 11.10 -26.30
C ASN A 290 3.85 11.60 -24.89
N ALA A 291 5.14 11.84 -24.65
CA ALA A 291 5.60 12.36 -23.36
C ALA A 291 4.83 13.62 -22.96
N ARG A 292 4.36 13.66 -21.71
CA ARG A 292 3.54 14.76 -21.18
C ARG A 292 3.67 14.84 -19.66
N VAL A 293 3.50 16.05 -19.14
CA VAL A 293 3.23 16.25 -17.72
C VAL A 293 1.86 15.66 -17.42
N VAL A 294 1.81 14.69 -16.52
CA VAL A 294 0.56 14.12 -15.99
C VAL A 294 0.02 15.06 -14.93
N ALA A 295 0.84 15.38 -13.94
CA ALA A 295 0.51 16.32 -12.87
C ALA A 295 1.77 17.10 -12.48
N ASP A 296 1.58 18.32 -11.97
CA ASP A 296 2.64 19.12 -11.37
C ASP A 296 2.36 19.35 -9.89
N GLU A 297 3.40 19.69 -9.14
CA GLU A 297 3.37 19.89 -7.68
C GLU A 297 2.29 20.91 -7.25
N VAL A 298 2.11 21.97 -8.04
CA VAL A 298 1.12 23.04 -7.82
C VAL A 298 -0.31 22.52 -7.97
N THR A 299 -0.58 21.73 -9.00
CA THR A 299 -1.90 21.14 -9.24
C THR A 299 -2.21 20.01 -8.27
N LEU A 300 -1.19 19.35 -7.72
CA LEU A 300 -1.35 18.40 -6.62
C LEU A 300 -1.54 19.07 -5.26
N GLY A 301 -1.24 20.36 -5.15
CA GLY A 301 -1.48 21.15 -3.95
C GLY A 301 -0.46 20.91 -2.83
N LEU A 302 0.77 20.48 -3.15
CA LEU A 302 1.80 20.11 -2.16
C LEU A 302 2.55 21.31 -1.54
N ALA A 303 2.25 22.53 -2.01
CA ALA A 303 2.72 23.79 -1.43
C ALA A 303 4.26 23.95 -1.31
N GLY A 304 5.02 23.28 -2.17
CA GLY A 304 6.47 23.31 -2.25
C GLY A 304 7.15 22.02 -1.79
N GLU A 305 6.41 21.03 -1.29
CA GLU A 305 6.96 19.73 -0.91
C GLU A 305 7.13 18.83 -2.14
N GLU A 306 8.27 18.16 -2.23
CA GLU A 306 8.60 17.26 -3.34
C GLU A 306 8.01 15.86 -3.09
N LEU A 307 7.72 15.13 -4.17
CA LEU A 307 7.22 13.76 -4.11
C LEU A 307 8.37 12.77 -3.97
N ASP A 308 8.37 11.95 -2.92
CA ASP A 308 9.41 10.92 -2.69
C ASP A 308 9.01 9.51 -3.05
N ALA A 309 7.71 9.27 -3.20
CA ALA A 309 7.24 8.04 -3.77
C ALA A 309 5.88 8.22 -4.42
N LEU A 310 5.54 7.33 -5.36
CA LEU A 310 4.30 7.42 -6.12
C LEU A 310 3.69 6.05 -6.40
N ALA A 311 2.40 5.90 -6.08
CA ALA A 311 1.56 4.83 -6.60
C ALA A 311 0.26 5.37 -7.20
N VAL A 312 -0.35 4.62 -8.14
CA VAL A 312 -1.54 5.06 -8.87
C VAL A 312 -2.74 4.15 -8.59
N VAL A 313 -3.83 4.72 -8.10
CA VAL A 313 -5.11 4.03 -7.89
C VAL A 313 -5.95 4.15 -9.17
N SER A 314 -5.81 3.16 -10.05
CA SER A 314 -6.29 3.23 -11.44
C SER A 314 -7.79 2.95 -11.64
N ASP A 315 -8.48 2.38 -10.64
CA ASP A 315 -9.89 2.00 -10.75
C ASP A 315 -10.86 3.13 -10.37
N GLY A 316 -10.32 4.32 -10.04
CA GLY A 316 -11.09 5.48 -9.58
C GLY A 316 -11.69 5.31 -8.19
N THR A 317 -11.38 4.21 -7.50
CA THR A 317 -11.87 3.97 -6.14
C THR A 317 -11.08 4.82 -5.16
N GLU A 318 -11.75 5.69 -4.43
CA GLU A 318 -11.07 6.49 -3.41
C GLU A 318 -10.71 5.64 -2.17
N PRO A 319 -9.47 5.67 -1.68
CA PRO A 319 -9.13 5.04 -0.40
C PRO A 319 -9.78 5.80 0.77
N LEU A 320 -10.28 5.07 1.77
CA LEU A 320 -10.82 5.67 2.99
C LEU A 320 -9.70 6.06 3.95
N SER A 321 -9.81 7.28 4.47
CA SER A 321 -8.84 7.86 5.38
C SER A 321 -9.44 7.94 6.77
N LEU A 322 -8.76 7.42 7.78
CA LEU A 322 -9.16 7.49 9.19
C LEU A 322 -8.00 8.02 10.01
N TRP A 323 -8.27 8.97 10.90
CA TRP A 323 -7.33 9.39 11.92
C TRP A 323 -8.05 9.83 13.19
N VAL A 324 -7.29 10.05 14.25
CA VAL A 324 -7.81 10.55 15.52
C VAL A 324 -7.00 11.78 15.92
N ASP A 325 -7.69 12.90 16.12
CA ASP A 325 -7.03 14.18 16.41
C ASP A 325 -6.22 14.15 17.73
N ALA A 326 -5.15 14.96 17.74
CA ALA A 326 -4.19 15.13 18.84
C ALA A 326 -4.86 15.49 20.20
N PRO A 327 -4.19 15.33 21.36
CA PRO A 327 -4.87 15.12 22.63
C PRO A 327 -5.64 16.34 23.19
N GLY A 328 -6.92 16.10 23.47
CA GLY A 328 -7.77 16.75 24.48
C GLY A 328 -8.55 15.67 25.26
N ALA A 329 -9.36 16.05 26.25
CA ALA A 329 -10.08 15.09 27.13
C ALA A 329 -11.03 14.13 26.41
N GLU A 330 -11.38 14.43 25.16
CA GLU A 330 -12.21 13.62 24.27
C GLU A 330 -11.52 13.62 22.91
N GLY A 331 -10.61 12.68 22.66
CA GLY A 331 -10.10 12.51 21.30
C GLY A 331 -11.25 12.25 20.34
N MET A 332 -11.23 12.90 19.18
CA MET A 332 -12.29 12.81 18.17
C MET A 332 -11.72 12.10 16.96
N GLY A 333 -12.39 11.02 16.55
CA GLY A 333 -12.02 10.32 15.34
C GLY A 333 -12.64 10.98 14.12
N SER A 334 -11.80 11.19 13.11
CA SER A 334 -12.12 11.87 11.86
C SER A 334 -11.92 10.90 10.69
N CYS A 335 -12.76 11.01 9.66
CA CYS A 335 -12.65 10.19 8.47
C CYS A 335 -12.93 11.04 7.23
N ARG A 336 -12.34 10.68 6.10
CA ARG A 336 -12.62 11.25 4.78
C ARG A 336 -12.85 10.13 3.75
N ALA A 337 -13.41 10.52 2.61
CA ALA A 337 -13.66 9.66 1.46
C ALA A 337 -14.65 8.50 1.66
N GLY A 338 -15.49 8.60 2.69
CA GLY A 338 -16.66 7.73 2.81
C GLY A 338 -17.69 8.04 1.72
N THR A 339 -18.58 7.08 1.45
CA THR A 339 -19.67 7.29 0.49
C THR A 339 -20.56 8.44 0.98
N PRO A 340 -20.79 9.51 0.18
CA PRO A 340 -21.61 10.63 0.58
C PRO A 340 -23.00 10.21 1.06
N PHE A 341 -23.42 10.69 2.24
CA PHE A 341 -24.67 10.32 2.92
C PHE A 341 -24.80 8.82 3.27
N GLY A 342 -23.71 8.06 3.13
CA GLY A 342 -23.67 6.63 3.40
C GLY A 342 -23.54 6.34 4.90
N PRO A 343 -24.03 5.18 5.37
CA PRO A 343 -23.73 4.70 6.71
C PRO A 343 -22.35 4.04 6.77
N GLY A 344 -21.69 4.19 7.91
CA GLY A 344 -20.44 3.50 8.25
C GLY A 344 -20.48 2.88 9.64
N VAL A 345 -19.52 2.00 9.91
CA VAL A 345 -19.28 1.41 11.23
C VAL A 345 -17.82 1.59 11.61
N VAL A 346 -17.59 2.31 12.69
CA VAL A 346 -16.31 2.38 13.39
C VAL A 346 -16.21 1.16 14.30
N VAL A 347 -15.16 0.38 14.15
CA VAL A 347 -14.78 -0.64 15.12
C VAL A 347 -13.60 -0.13 15.95
N ALA A 348 -13.55 -0.54 17.21
CA ALA A 348 -12.43 -0.26 18.09
C ALA A 348 -12.04 -1.53 18.84
N SER A 349 -10.73 -1.74 18.97
CA SER A 349 -10.12 -2.86 19.66
C SER A 349 -8.99 -2.32 20.53
N GLY A 350 -8.89 -2.77 21.78
CA GLY A 350 -7.75 -2.47 22.63
C GLY A 350 -6.54 -3.31 22.24
N ALA A 351 -6.76 -4.59 21.90
CA ALA A 351 -5.73 -5.47 21.40
C ALA A 351 -5.52 -5.26 19.89
N ALA A 352 -4.26 -5.25 19.47
CA ALA A 352 -3.95 -5.38 18.06
C ALA A 352 -4.22 -6.81 17.59
N GLY A 353 -4.68 -6.97 16.36
CA GLY A 353 -4.96 -8.28 15.80
C GLY A 353 -5.14 -8.19 14.30
N TRP A 354 -5.47 -9.33 13.69
CA TRP A 354 -5.67 -9.41 12.26
C TRP A 354 -6.71 -10.49 11.94
N GLU A 355 -7.61 -10.18 11.02
CA GLU A 355 -8.58 -11.12 10.47
C GLU A 355 -8.69 -10.85 8.96
N SER A 356 -8.47 -11.89 8.16
CA SER A 356 -8.74 -11.82 6.72
C SER A 356 -10.24 -11.59 6.52
N ALA A 357 -10.63 -10.55 5.79
CA ALA A 357 -12.01 -10.37 5.37
C ALA A 357 -12.38 -11.29 4.20
N SER A 358 -11.97 -12.58 4.24
CA SER A 358 -12.19 -13.53 3.14
C SER A 358 -13.66 -13.75 2.79
N TYR A 359 -14.57 -13.40 3.70
CA TYR A 359 -16.02 -13.43 3.49
C TYR A 359 -16.57 -12.21 2.72
N ALA A 360 -15.77 -11.15 2.59
CA ALA A 360 -16.12 -9.91 1.89
C ALA A 360 -15.00 -9.60 0.88
N ALA A 361 -14.95 -10.39 -0.19
CA ALA A 361 -13.97 -10.24 -1.27
C ALA A 361 -13.93 -8.77 -1.74
N GLY A 362 -12.76 -8.14 -1.66
CA GLY A 362 -12.55 -6.74 -2.06
C GLY A 362 -12.49 -5.74 -0.91
N VAL A 363 -13.02 -6.04 0.28
CA VAL A 363 -13.11 -5.05 1.38
C VAL A 363 -11.74 -4.72 2.01
N GLY A 364 -10.76 -5.62 1.91
CA GLY A 364 -9.44 -5.49 2.52
C GLY A 364 -9.24 -6.49 3.68
N ALA A 365 -8.48 -6.09 4.70
CA ALA A 365 -8.24 -6.90 5.90
C ALA A 365 -8.54 -6.09 7.16
N TRP A 366 -9.11 -6.76 8.17
CA TRP A 366 -9.28 -6.17 9.49
C TRP A 366 -7.96 -6.31 10.26
N TYR A 367 -7.54 -5.22 10.89
CA TYR A 367 -6.37 -5.14 11.77
C TYR A 367 -6.83 -4.86 13.20
N VAL A 368 -7.85 -5.60 13.63
CA VAL A 368 -8.39 -5.60 14.98
C VAL A 368 -8.46 -7.06 15.46
N ASP A 369 -8.32 -7.29 16.77
CA ASP A 369 -8.43 -8.64 17.32
C ASP A 369 -9.92 -9.05 17.39
N PRO A 370 -10.35 -10.07 16.62
CA PRO A 370 -11.75 -10.52 16.63
C PRO A 370 -12.18 -11.12 17.98
N LEU A 371 -11.22 -11.49 18.84
CA LEU A 371 -11.45 -12.02 20.17
C LEU A 371 -11.42 -10.93 21.26
N ASP A 372 -11.21 -9.67 20.90
CA ASP A 372 -11.20 -8.58 21.87
C ASP A 372 -12.60 -8.44 22.52
N PRO A 373 -12.69 -8.58 23.86
CA PRO A 373 -13.94 -8.38 24.59
C PRO A 373 -14.56 -6.99 24.40
N VAL A 374 -13.73 -5.96 24.19
CA VAL A 374 -14.20 -4.60 23.92
C VAL A 374 -14.84 -4.52 22.54
N LEU A 375 -14.19 -5.08 21.51
CA LEU A 375 -14.77 -5.15 20.17
C LEU A 375 -16.13 -5.86 20.23
N SER A 376 -16.18 -7.00 20.91
CA SER A 376 -17.43 -7.76 21.11
C SER A 376 -18.52 -6.95 21.82
N ALA A 377 -18.16 -6.18 22.85
CA ALA A 377 -19.10 -5.34 23.59
C ALA A 377 -19.61 -4.15 22.75
N LEU A 378 -18.74 -3.52 21.96
CA LEU A 378 -19.11 -2.42 21.06
C LEU A 378 -20.07 -2.92 19.98
N LEU A 379 -19.75 -4.03 19.32
CA LEU A 379 -20.62 -4.63 18.32
C LEU A 379 -21.97 -5.08 18.92
N GLY A 380 -21.96 -5.64 20.13
CA GLY A 380 -23.18 -6.12 20.82
C GLY A 380 -24.12 -5.01 21.30
N THR A 381 -23.61 -3.81 21.54
CA THR A 381 -24.41 -2.63 21.92
C THR A 381 -24.88 -1.82 20.72
N GLY A 382 -24.50 -2.22 19.50
CA GLY A 382 -24.70 -1.42 18.29
C GLY A 382 -23.86 -0.15 18.29
N GLY A 383 -22.76 -0.11 19.04
CA GLY A 383 -21.85 1.02 19.07
C GLY A 383 -21.06 1.16 17.77
N GLY A 384 -20.67 2.40 17.45
CA GLY A 384 -19.78 2.70 16.33
C GLY A 384 -20.45 3.11 15.01
N TYR A 385 -21.79 3.18 14.94
CA TYR A 385 -22.44 3.70 13.73
C TYR A 385 -22.11 5.18 13.52
N VAL A 386 -21.70 5.48 12.29
CA VAL A 386 -21.43 6.83 11.81
C VAL A 386 -22.20 7.07 10.51
N VAL A 387 -22.45 8.33 10.20
CA VAL A 387 -23.00 8.74 8.91
C VAL A 387 -21.98 9.65 8.25
N PHE A 388 -21.72 9.39 6.98
CA PHE A 388 -20.88 10.27 6.18
C PHE A 388 -21.71 11.44 5.66
N GLY A 389 -21.16 12.66 5.72
CA GLY A 389 -21.74 13.85 5.16
C GLY A 389 -21.64 13.91 3.64
N ALA A 390 -22.05 15.06 3.09
CA ALA A 390 -22.08 15.29 1.64
C ALA A 390 -20.69 15.23 0.99
N ASP A 391 -19.64 15.55 1.75
CA ASP A 391 -18.24 15.54 1.34
C ASP A 391 -17.52 14.22 1.66
N GLY A 392 -18.26 13.21 2.14
CA GLY A 392 -17.69 11.91 2.53
C GLY A 392 -16.94 11.92 3.86
N SER A 393 -16.99 13.01 4.62
CA SER A 393 -16.47 13.07 6.00
C SER A 393 -17.49 12.58 7.01
N PHE A 394 -17.12 12.37 8.28
CA PHE A 394 -18.13 12.10 9.30
C PHE A 394 -19.02 13.32 9.56
N ASP A 395 -20.34 13.15 9.47
CA ASP A 395 -21.33 14.17 9.88
C ASP A 395 -21.21 14.49 11.38
N SER A 396 -20.80 13.50 12.17
CA SER A 396 -20.47 13.65 13.57
C SER A 396 -19.29 12.75 13.91
N PRO A 397 -18.20 13.30 14.46
CA PRO A 397 -17.03 12.52 14.87
C PRO A 397 -17.41 11.54 15.97
N PHE A 398 -16.68 10.43 16.06
CA PHE A 398 -16.90 9.45 17.11
C PHE A 398 -16.01 9.74 18.33
N SER A 399 -16.54 9.45 19.52
CA SER A 399 -15.78 9.52 20.77
C SER A 399 -14.97 8.24 20.98
N LEU A 400 -13.74 8.38 21.45
CA LEU A 400 -12.92 7.24 21.85
C LEU A 400 -13.54 6.49 23.04
N PRO A 401 -13.41 5.15 23.10
CA PRO A 401 -13.80 4.41 24.29
C PRO A 401 -12.98 4.87 25.51
N THR A 402 -13.67 5.08 26.64
CA THR A 402 -13.04 5.60 27.87
C THR A 402 -12.39 4.52 28.74
N SER A 403 -12.58 3.24 28.41
CA SER A 403 -12.03 2.10 29.14
C SER A 403 -11.86 0.89 28.23
N GLY A 404 -10.87 0.05 28.53
CA GLY A 404 -10.61 -1.19 27.77
C GLY A 404 -9.45 -1.09 26.77
N ALA A 405 -8.64 -0.03 26.86
CA ALA A 405 -7.42 0.06 26.08
C ALA A 405 -6.54 -1.16 26.37
N GLY A 406 -5.92 -1.68 25.32
CA GLY A 406 -5.17 -2.91 25.37
C GLY A 406 -3.77 -2.73 24.81
N LEU A 407 -3.01 -3.82 24.84
CA LEU A 407 -1.65 -3.82 24.35
C LEU A 407 -1.65 -3.92 22.82
N GLY A 408 -0.89 -3.04 22.19
CA GLY A 408 -0.53 -3.14 20.78
C GLY A 408 0.51 -4.21 20.53
N TRP A 409 0.94 -4.28 19.28
CA TRP A 409 2.02 -5.15 18.83
C TRP A 409 3.37 -4.82 19.51
N ASP A 410 3.63 -3.56 19.89
CA ASP A 410 4.80 -3.09 20.66
C ASP A 410 4.64 -3.30 22.17
N GLY A 411 3.45 -3.71 22.61
CA GLY A 411 3.11 -3.73 24.02
C GLY A 411 2.79 -2.36 24.61
N ALA A 412 2.70 -1.29 23.81
CA ALA A 412 2.15 -0.01 24.28
C ALA A 412 0.65 -0.16 24.52
N SER A 413 0.12 0.58 25.49
CA SER A 413 -1.33 0.59 25.74
C SER A 413 -1.99 1.56 24.77
N GLY A 414 -3.11 1.17 24.16
CA GLY A 414 -3.78 2.00 23.18
C GLY A 414 -5.08 1.40 22.64
N TRP A 415 -5.55 2.02 21.57
CA TRP A 415 -6.72 1.58 20.81
C TRP A 415 -6.38 1.54 19.33
N THR A 416 -6.85 0.51 18.64
CA THR A 416 -6.86 0.42 17.18
C THR A 416 -8.28 0.60 16.66
N PHE A 417 -8.45 1.51 15.70
CA PHE A 417 -9.72 1.86 15.08
C PHE A 417 -9.71 1.51 13.60
N GLN A 418 -10.85 1.06 13.06
CA GLN A 418 -11.08 0.96 11.62
C GLN A 418 -12.50 1.37 11.29
N VAL A 419 -12.71 1.84 10.06
CA VAL A 419 -14.04 2.24 9.56
C VAL A 419 -14.39 1.41 8.35
N LEU A 420 -15.54 0.74 8.41
CA LEU A 420 -16.18 0.12 7.27
C LEU A 420 -17.28 1.04 6.74
N ASP A 421 -17.14 1.49 5.51
CA ASP A 421 -18.23 2.12 4.76
C ASP A 421 -19.18 1.02 4.27
N LEU A 422 -20.41 1.02 4.79
CA LEU A 422 -21.39 -0.04 4.51
C LEU A 422 -21.99 0.08 3.11
N THR A 423 -21.82 1.22 2.44
CA THR A 423 -22.36 1.44 1.09
C THR A 423 -21.40 0.94 0.03
N SER A 424 -20.13 1.35 0.14
CA SER A 424 -19.07 0.95 -0.81
C SER A 424 -18.38 -0.35 -0.42
N LEU A 425 -18.61 -0.84 0.81
CA LEU A 425 -17.91 -1.98 1.40
C LEU A 425 -16.39 -1.79 1.37
N ARG A 426 -15.91 -0.58 1.62
CA ARG A 426 -14.47 -0.28 1.73
C ARG A 426 -14.09 -0.13 3.20
N LEU A 427 -12.89 -0.58 3.53
CA LEU A 427 -12.33 -0.47 4.86
C LEU A 427 -11.19 0.56 4.87
N SER A 428 -11.16 1.41 5.88
CA SER A 428 -10.00 2.28 6.12
C SER A 428 -8.78 1.46 6.52
N ALA A 429 -7.58 2.04 6.35
CA ALA A 429 -6.43 1.60 7.14
C ALA A 429 -6.78 1.63 8.64
N PRO A 430 -6.25 0.71 9.46
CA PRO A 430 -6.38 0.87 10.90
C PRO A 430 -5.66 2.13 11.33
N TYR A 431 -6.14 2.76 12.39
CA TYR A 431 -5.44 3.84 13.06
C TYR A 431 -5.28 3.47 14.52
N ARG A 432 -4.04 3.42 14.99
CA ARG A 432 -3.70 3.17 16.39
C ARG A 432 -3.37 4.47 17.11
N ARG A 433 -4.00 4.64 18.27
CA ARG A 433 -3.73 5.71 19.22
C ARG A 433 -3.25 5.11 20.54
N ASP A 434 -2.00 5.37 20.88
CA ASP A 434 -1.45 5.02 22.19
C ASP A 434 -1.92 6.00 23.28
N LEU A 435 -1.89 5.55 24.55
CA LEU A 435 -2.39 6.28 25.73
C LEU A 435 -1.31 6.78 26.68
#